data_AF-A0A6A5ZMI4-F1
#
_entry.id   AF-A0A6A5ZMI4-F1
#
_cell.length_a   1.000
_cell.length_b   1.000
_cell.length_c   1.000
_cell.angle_alpha   90.00
_cell.angle_beta   90.00
_cell.angle_gamma   90.00
#
_symmetry.space_group_name_H-M   'P 1'
#
loop_
_entity.id
_entity.type
_entity.pdbx_description
1 polymer ?
#
loop_
_entity_poly.entity_id
_entity_poly.type
_entity_poly.pdbx_seq_one_letter_code
_entity_poly.pdbx_strand_id
1 'polypeptide(L)'
;MALTGLPTELLEQIFHSLESIDDVHHLARSCQATYHAIRQHSVYVEVMRSVISQSIVHRFDLQLCYLLDLHREVVKHFEKSGNLLPQTR
;
A
#
# COMPACT_ATOMS: atom_id res chain seq x y z
N MET A 1 -8.05 4.67 29.67
CA MET A 1 -8.17 4.39 28.22
C MET A 1 -7.41 5.48 27.49
N ALA A 2 -6.12 5.24 27.17
CA ALA A 2 -5.18 6.32 26.81
C ALA A 2 -5.36 6.84 25.37
N LEU A 3 -5.80 5.99 24.44
CA LEU A 3 -5.92 6.34 23.01
C LEU A 3 -7.13 7.23 22.70
N THR A 4 -8.24 7.12 23.44
CA THR A 4 -9.47 7.89 23.16
C THR A 4 -9.38 9.37 23.52
N GLY A 5 -8.36 9.76 24.30
CA GLY A 5 -8.10 11.15 24.65
C GLY A 5 -7.07 11.84 23.75
N LEU A 6 -6.49 11.11 22.79
CA LEU A 6 -5.50 11.69 21.88
C LEU A 6 -6.18 12.52 20.78
N PRO A 7 -5.59 13.66 20.39
CA PRO A 7 -5.94 14.35 19.16
C PRO A 7 -5.79 13.44 17.93
N THR A 8 -6.59 13.70 16.91
CA THR A 8 -6.62 12.90 15.68
C THR A 8 -5.25 12.85 14.99
N GLU A 9 -4.49 13.93 15.03
CA GLU A 9 -3.16 14.05 14.43
C GLU A 9 -2.16 13.07 15.08
N LEU A 10 -2.26 12.86 16.40
CA LEU A 10 -1.43 11.89 17.09
C LEU A 10 -1.85 10.45 16.78
N LEU A 11 -3.15 10.21 16.59
CA LEU A 11 -3.64 8.91 16.14
C LEU A 11 -3.14 8.58 14.74
N GLU A 12 -3.17 9.56 13.82
CA GLU A 12 -2.62 9.42 12.46
C GLU A 12 -1.11 9.12 12.50
N GLN A 13 -0.34 9.80 13.34
CA GLN A 13 1.09 9.49 13.52
C GLN A 13 1.33 8.07 14.01
N ILE A 14 0.51 7.58 14.95
CA ILE A 14 0.57 6.18 15.39
C ILE A 14 0.33 5.24 14.21
N PHE A 15 -0.70 5.50 13.39
CA PHE A 15 -0.97 4.71 12.18
C PHE A 15 0.20 4.71 11.18
N HIS A 16 0.86 5.85 10.97
CA HIS A 16 2.03 5.96 10.10
C HIS A 16 3.26 5.19 10.59
N SER A 17 3.34 4.94 11.90
CA SER A 17 4.42 4.18 12.54
C SER A 17 4.20 2.66 12.57
N LEU A 18 3.04 2.18 12.11
CA LEU A 18 2.76 0.74 12.04
C LEU A 18 3.54 0.11 10.88
N GLU A 19 4.04 -1.10 11.10
CA GLU A 19 4.85 -1.84 10.12
C GLU A 19 4.03 -2.91 9.37
N SER A 20 2.75 -3.07 9.74
CA SER A 20 1.86 -4.08 9.19
C SER A 20 0.50 -3.50 8.83
N ILE A 21 -0.02 -3.92 7.67
CA ILE A 21 -1.38 -3.63 7.22
C ILE A 21 -2.40 -4.21 8.20
N ASP A 22 -2.14 -5.40 8.74
CA ASP A 22 -3.05 -6.05 9.68
C ASP A 22 -3.17 -5.22 10.97
N ASP A 23 -2.04 -4.66 11.45
CA ASP A 23 -2.03 -3.81 12.64
C ASP A 23 -2.84 -2.53 12.43
N VAL A 24 -2.78 -1.94 11.23
CA VAL A 24 -3.64 -0.80 10.86
C VAL A 24 -5.11 -1.18 10.99
N HIS A 25 -5.53 -2.31 10.41
CA HIS A 25 -6.94 -2.73 10.50
C HIS A 25 -7.35 -3.15 11.91
N HIS A 26 -6.46 -3.74 12.69
CA HIS A 26 -6.71 -4.07 14.09
C HIS A 26 -6.89 -2.80 14.92
N LEU A 27 -5.99 -1.81 14.80
CA LEU A 27 -6.08 -0.55 15.54
C LEU A 27 -7.33 0.24 15.12
N ALA A 28 -7.64 0.32 13.83
CA ALA A 28 -8.83 1.00 13.32
C ALA A 28 -10.14 0.41 13.86
N ARG A 29 -10.16 -0.90 14.16
CA ARG A 29 -11.33 -1.59 14.74
C ARG A 29 -11.39 -1.55 16.27
N SER A 30 -10.34 -1.04 16.92
CA SER A 30 -10.22 -1.10 18.38
C SER A 30 -11.16 -0.12 19.10
N CYS A 31 -11.36 1.09 18.57
CA CYS A 31 -12.31 2.05 19.13
C CYS A 31 -12.78 3.08 18.09
N GLN A 32 -13.79 3.87 18.47
CA GLN A 32 -14.38 4.87 17.57
C GLN A 32 -13.40 6.00 17.22
N ALA A 33 -12.49 6.37 18.14
CA ALA A 33 -11.50 7.42 17.89
C ALA A 33 -10.49 7.00 16.82
N THR A 34 -9.96 5.78 16.90
CA THR A 34 -9.02 5.25 15.89
C THR A 34 -9.70 5.00 14.56
N TYR A 35 -10.96 4.56 14.57
CA TYR A 35 -11.76 4.46 13.34
C TYR A 35 -11.89 5.82 12.65
N HIS A 36 -12.26 6.88 13.39
CA HIS A 36 -12.42 8.22 12.82
C HIS A 36 -11.11 8.80 12.29
N ALA A 37 -9.98 8.51 12.94
CA ALA A 37 -8.67 8.98 12.50
C ALA A 37 -8.28 8.49 11.09
N ILE A 38 -8.71 7.30 10.67
CA ILE A 38 -8.37 6.76 9.34
C ILE A 38 -9.55 6.70 8.38
N ARG A 39 -10.74 7.13 8.81
CA ARG A 39 -11.97 7.04 8.00
C ARG A 39 -11.86 7.82 6.69
N GLN A 40 -11.10 8.91 6.69
CA GLN A 40 -10.89 9.70 5.49
C GLN A 40 -10.04 8.91 4.49
N HIS A 41 -10.56 8.74 3.28
CA HIS A 41 -9.92 7.91 2.25
C HIS A 41 -8.48 8.37 1.92
N SER A 42 -8.22 9.69 1.89
CA SER A 42 -6.86 10.19 1.64
C SER A 42 -5.89 9.80 2.75
N VAL A 43 -6.29 9.92 4.01
CA VAL A 43 -5.49 9.53 5.19
C VAL A 43 -5.25 8.02 5.18
N TYR A 44 -6.30 7.23 4.93
CA TYR A 44 -6.18 5.78 4.79
C TYR A 44 -5.14 5.39 3.73
N VAL A 45 -5.23 5.96 2.53
CA VAL A 45 -4.30 5.66 1.43
C VAL A 45 -2.87 6.07 1.80
N GLU A 46 -2.71 7.20 2.49
CA GLU A 46 -1.40 7.68 2.93
C GLU A 46 -0.77 6.76 3.99
N VAL A 47 -1.53 6.36 5.01
CA VAL A 47 -1.13 5.38 6.04
C VAL A 47 -0.73 4.07 5.38
N MET A 48 -1.56 3.51 4.49
CA MET A 48 -1.25 2.25 3.82
C MET A 48 0.01 2.36 2.96
N ARG A 49 0.19 3.47 2.23
CA ARG A 49 1.42 3.70 1.45
C ARG A 49 2.65 3.77 2.35
N SER A 50 2.54 4.45 3.49
CA SER A 50 3.59 4.53 4.51
C SER A 50 4.01 3.15 4.98
N VAL A 51 3.04 2.34 5.44
CA VAL A 51 3.23 0.97 5.92
C VAL A 51 3.89 0.09 4.86
N ILE A 52 3.35 0.09 3.64
CA ILE A 52 3.89 -0.70 2.51
C ILE A 52 5.32 -0.28 2.17
N SER A 53 5.62 1.03 2.18
CA SER A 53 6.94 1.55 1.83
C SER A 53 8.02 1.22 2.88
N GLN A 54 7.64 1.06 4.15
CA GLN A 54 8.55 0.78 5.25
C GLN A 54 8.65 -0.72 5.57
N SER A 55 7.65 -1.52 5.18
CA SER A 55 7.61 -2.94 5.47
C SER A 55 8.65 -3.73 4.68
N ILE A 56 9.47 -4.51 5.39
CA ILE A 56 10.44 -5.42 4.78
C ILE A 56 9.78 -6.53 3.95
N VAL A 57 8.53 -6.89 4.27
CA VAL A 57 7.75 -7.92 3.57
C VAL A 57 7.35 -7.44 2.19
N HIS A 58 7.02 -6.15 2.06
CA HIS A 58 6.54 -5.53 0.82
C HIS A 58 7.66 -4.87 -0.02
N ARG A 59 8.93 -4.98 0.40
CA ARG A 59 10.07 -4.27 -0.22
C ARG A 59 10.23 -4.51 -1.73
N PHE A 60 9.71 -5.63 -2.23
CA PHE A 60 9.78 -6.01 -3.64
C PHE A 60 8.44 -5.97 -4.36
N ASP A 61 7.34 -5.63 -3.69
CA ASP A 61 6.00 -5.70 -4.27
C ASP A 61 5.86 -4.73 -5.45
N LEU A 62 6.38 -3.50 -5.30
CA LEU A 62 6.40 -2.53 -6.40
C LEU A 62 7.21 -3.04 -7.60
N GLN A 63 8.40 -3.60 -7.36
CA GLN A 63 9.25 -4.14 -8.42
C GLN A 63 8.60 -5.34 -9.11
N LEU A 64 7.93 -6.21 -8.33
CA LEU A 64 7.19 -7.34 -8.83
C LEU A 64 6.02 -6.89 -9.71
N CYS A 65 5.26 -5.87 -9.31
CA CYS A 65 4.20 -5.31 -10.13
C CYS A 65 4.73 -4.82 -11.49
N TYR A 66 5.83 -4.05 -11.50
CA TYR A 66 6.45 -3.62 -12.76
C TYR A 66 6.93 -4.79 -13.62
N LEU A 67 7.52 -5.82 -13.01
CA LEU A 67 7.99 -7.00 -13.72
C LEU A 67 6.82 -7.80 -14.32
N LEU A 68 5.72 -7.95 -13.58
CA LEU A 68 4.51 -8.63 -14.05
C LEU A 68 3.85 -7.87 -15.20
N ASP A 69 3.79 -6.54 -15.12
CA ASP A 69 3.28 -5.70 -16.20
C ASP A 69 4.15 -5.81 -17.45
N LEU A 70 5.48 -5.74 -17.30
CA LEU A 70 6.41 -5.95 -18.42
C LEU A 70 6.22 -7.34 -19.03
N HIS A 71 6.17 -8.39 -18.20
CA HIS A 71 5.95 -9.75 -18.67
C HIS A 71 4.65 -9.87 -19.46
N ARG A 72 3.56 -9.28 -18.96
CA ARG A 72 2.27 -9.26 -19.64
C ARG A 72 2.37 -8.61 -21.03
N GLU A 73 3.07 -7.49 -21.16
CA GLU A 73 3.25 -6.82 -22.44
C GLU A 73 4.14 -7.61 -23.41
N VAL A 74 5.20 -8.24 -22.91
CA VAL A 74 6.05 -9.13 -23.72
C VAL A 74 5.25 -10.33 -24.24
N VAL A 75 4.52 -11.04 -23.37
CA VAL A 75 3.71 -12.20 -23.77
C VAL A 75 2.66 -11.78 -24.81
N LYS A 76 1.91 -10.69 -24.57
CA LYS A 76 0.96 -10.15 -25.55
C LYS A 76 1.60 -9.82 -26.89
N HIS A 77 2.82 -9.31 -26.90
CA HIS A 77 3.55 -9.01 -28.14
C HIS A 77 3.85 -10.28 -28.93
N PHE A 78 4.37 -11.31 -28.26
CA PHE A 78 4.69 -12.61 -28.88
C PHE A 78 3.45 -13.34 -29.39
N GLU A 79 2.35 -13.35 -28.61
CA GLU A 79 1.07 -13.93 -29.03
C GLU A 79 0.51 -13.26 -30.29
N LYS A 80 0.69 -11.94 -30.44
CA LYS A 80 0.17 -11.19 -31.59
C LYS A 80 1.08 -11.20 -32.80
N SER A 81 2.40 -11.31 -32.63
CA SER A 81 3.35 -10.88 -33.66
C SER A 81 4.45 -11.88 -33.99
N GLY A 82 4.71 -12.92 -33.19
CA GLY A 82 5.74 -13.95 -33.44
C GLY A 82 7.20 -13.46 -33.60
N ASN A 83 7.44 -12.14 -33.66
CA ASN A 83 8.75 -11.54 -33.89
C ASN A 83 9.47 -11.34 -32.55
N LEU A 84 10.78 -11.62 -32.54
CA LEU A 84 11.60 -11.74 -31.34
C LEU A 84 11.83 -10.43 -30.57
N LEU A 85 11.54 -9.25 -31.16
CA LEU A 85 11.83 -7.96 -30.54
C LEU A 85 10.81 -6.87 -30.95
N PRO A 86 10.41 -5.97 -30.02
CA PRO A 86 9.63 -4.80 -30.36
C PRO A 86 10.45 -3.86 -31.26
N GLN A 87 9.89 -3.49 -32.42
CA GLN A 87 10.54 -2.53 -33.31
C GLN A 87 10.50 -1.13 -32.67
N THR A 88 11.63 -0.69 -32.11
CA THR A 88 11.83 0.72 -31.75
C THR A 88 11.79 1.55 -33.03
N ARG A 89 10.85 2.50 -33.07
CA ARG A 89 10.70 3.50 -34.13
C ARG A 89 11.62 4.68 -33.88
#